data_AF-A0A2E7KXL5-F1
#
_entry.id   AF-A0A2E7KXL5-F1
#
_cell.length_a   1.000
_cell.length_b   1.000
_cell.length_c   1.000
_cell.angle_alpha   90.00
_cell.angle_beta   90.00
_cell.angle_gamma   90.00
#
_symmetry.space_group_name_H-M   'P 1'
#
loop_
_entity.id
_entity.type
_entity.pdbx_description
1 polymer ?
#
loop_
_entity_poly.entity_id
_entity_poly.type
_entity_poly.pdbx_seq_one_letter_code
_entity_poly.pdbx_strand_id
1 'polypeptide(L)'
;MMENMDTSIGMVLDQLNSLGLEENTYVFFSSDNGGGSNNAPLQGGKAKMWEAGLRVPMIVAGPGVPENSQCDQPVAQWDYLPTFHALADSKAPLPNDLDGISIKSALEKGNAGILPSRDSGFVFHFPAHYTVPITAYRKGDFKLMRHLNSGEIKLFNVAKDMSESQDLSNTMPEKVKEMTQKLDAYLGKVGAWSMKEVYETRENELNRWIEIRKQRIIEFKEQLKAKDIENKMRNHLKSQLIKSTNEIVRYNKIKDQLAKDRLSDKWF
;
A
#
# COMPACT_ATOMS: atom_id res chain seq x y z
N MET A 1 -14.12 -17.41 -9.02
CA MET A 1 -13.98 -15.99 -8.61
C MET A 1 -13.47 -15.13 -9.75
N MET A 2 -12.29 -15.41 -10.33
CA MET A 2 -11.77 -14.65 -11.48
C MET A 2 -12.73 -14.64 -12.67
N GLU A 3 -13.26 -15.80 -13.06
CA GLU A 3 -14.27 -15.92 -14.13
C GLU A 3 -15.54 -15.10 -13.85
N ASN A 4 -16.04 -15.11 -12.61
CA ASN A 4 -17.22 -14.31 -12.25
C ASN A 4 -16.94 -12.80 -12.34
N MET A 5 -15.74 -12.35 -11.95
CA MET A 5 -15.33 -10.96 -12.10
C MET A 5 -15.26 -10.57 -13.57
N ASP A 6 -14.62 -11.40 -14.39
CA ASP A 6 -14.51 -11.21 -15.84
C ASP A 6 -15.89 -11.14 -16.52
N THR A 7 -16.76 -12.10 -16.19
CA THR A 7 -18.17 -12.10 -16.64
C THR A 7 -18.90 -10.82 -16.24
N SER A 8 -18.70 -10.36 -15.00
CA SER A 8 -19.34 -9.12 -14.51
C SER A 8 -18.83 -7.87 -15.23
N ILE A 9 -17.55 -7.84 -15.61
CA ILE A 9 -17.00 -6.77 -16.45
C ILE A 9 -17.62 -6.82 -17.84
N GLY A 10 -17.71 -8.01 -18.44
CA GLY A 10 -18.38 -8.22 -19.74
C GLY A 10 -19.81 -7.67 -19.75
N MET A 11 -20.59 -7.92 -18.70
CA MET A 11 -21.95 -7.37 -18.57
C MET A 11 -21.99 -5.84 -18.60
N VAL A 12 -20.99 -5.16 -18.02
CA VAL A 12 -20.89 -3.69 -18.07
C VAL A 12 -20.54 -3.22 -19.48
N LEU A 13 -19.60 -3.90 -20.14
CA LEU A 13 -19.18 -3.58 -21.52
C LEU A 13 -20.33 -3.79 -22.51
N ASP A 14 -21.06 -4.89 -22.41
CA ASP A 14 -22.25 -5.17 -23.22
C ASP A 14 -23.31 -4.08 -23.04
N GLN A 15 -23.49 -3.59 -21.81
CA GLN A 15 -24.42 -2.52 -21.53
C GLN A 15 -23.96 -1.19 -22.15
N LEU A 16 -22.68 -0.84 -22.09
CA LEU A 16 -22.12 0.35 -22.75
C LEU A 16 -22.34 0.30 -24.27
N ASN A 17 -22.08 -0.86 -24.88
CA ASN A 17 -22.34 -1.12 -26.31
C ASN A 17 -23.83 -0.95 -26.64
N SER A 18 -24.73 -1.61 -25.89
CA SER A 18 -26.18 -1.54 -26.14
C SER A 18 -26.76 -0.12 -26.07
N LEU A 19 -26.10 0.77 -25.32
CA LEU A 19 -26.46 2.19 -25.19
C LEU A 19 -25.77 3.08 -26.22
N GLY A 20 -24.86 2.54 -27.04
CA GLY A 20 -24.08 3.31 -28.01
C GLY A 20 -23.09 4.29 -27.37
N LEU A 21 -22.55 3.96 -26.19
CA LEU A 21 -21.68 4.86 -25.41
C LEU A 21 -20.18 4.58 -25.58
N GLU A 22 -19.79 3.58 -26.36
CA GLU A 22 -18.39 3.11 -26.49
C GLU A 22 -17.46 4.23 -26.98
N GLU A 23 -17.87 4.96 -28.02
CA GLU A 23 -17.09 6.06 -28.62
C GLU A 23 -16.99 7.32 -27.76
N ASN A 24 -17.61 7.33 -26.57
CA ASN A 24 -17.59 8.47 -25.65
C ASN A 24 -17.31 8.04 -24.20
N THR A 25 -16.79 6.84 -23.99
CA THR A 25 -16.52 6.29 -22.67
C THR A 25 -15.12 5.73 -22.61
N TYR A 26 -14.35 6.15 -21.62
CA TYR A 26 -13.11 5.45 -21.27
C TYR A 26 -13.40 4.39 -20.21
N VAL A 27 -12.92 3.17 -20.45
CA VAL A 27 -12.96 2.07 -19.50
C VAL A 27 -11.53 1.78 -19.04
N PHE A 28 -11.29 1.93 -17.74
CA PHE A 28 -10.02 1.58 -17.08
C PHE A 28 -10.25 0.36 -16.21
N PHE A 29 -9.57 -0.74 -16.50
CA PHE A 29 -9.51 -1.92 -15.65
C PHE A 29 -8.17 -1.99 -14.92
N SER A 30 -8.19 -2.22 -13.61
CA SER A 30 -6.98 -2.40 -12.81
C SER A 30 -7.26 -3.16 -11.50
N SER A 31 -6.23 -3.34 -10.67
CA SER A 31 -6.29 -3.93 -9.31
C SER A 31 -5.64 -2.98 -8.30
N ASP A 32 -6.07 -3.00 -7.04
CA ASP A 32 -5.55 -2.13 -5.97
C ASP A 32 -4.11 -2.47 -5.55
N ASN A 33 -3.75 -3.74 -5.62
CA ASN A 33 -2.44 -4.29 -5.29
C ASN A 33 -2.22 -5.63 -5.99
N GLY A 34 -1.01 -6.16 -5.84
CA GLY A 34 -0.64 -7.52 -6.21
C GLY A 34 -1.54 -8.62 -5.63
N GLY A 35 -1.53 -9.79 -6.27
CA GLY A 35 -2.31 -10.95 -5.84
C GLY A 35 -1.79 -11.58 -4.54
N GLY A 36 -2.69 -12.22 -3.78
CA GLY A 36 -2.35 -13.00 -2.59
C GLY A 36 -1.92 -14.46 -2.87
N SER A 37 -1.90 -14.86 -4.13
CA SER A 37 -1.63 -16.22 -4.62
C SER A 37 -0.34 -16.25 -5.44
N ASN A 38 -0.24 -17.14 -6.44
CA ASN A 38 0.90 -17.17 -7.36
C ASN A 38 0.91 -15.93 -8.26
N ASN A 39 2.05 -15.23 -8.29
CA ASN A 39 2.31 -14.05 -9.14
C ASN A 39 3.53 -14.27 -10.05
N ALA A 40 3.99 -15.51 -10.22
CA ALA A 40 5.15 -15.82 -11.04
C ALA A 40 5.03 -15.20 -12.45
N PRO A 41 6.13 -14.65 -13.01
CA PRO A 41 7.51 -14.71 -12.51
C PRO A 41 7.87 -13.65 -11.45
N LEU A 42 6.92 -12.80 -11.04
CA LEU A 42 7.18 -11.72 -10.09
C LEU A 42 7.34 -12.27 -8.66
N GLN A 43 8.29 -11.71 -7.91
CA GLN A 43 8.54 -12.08 -6.52
C GLN A 43 7.58 -11.36 -5.57
N GLY A 44 7.09 -12.07 -4.55
CA GLY A 44 6.21 -11.54 -3.51
C GLY A 44 4.70 -11.57 -3.85
N GLY A 45 3.96 -10.60 -3.34
CA GLY A 45 2.51 -10.48 -3.55
C GLY A 45 1.91 -9.39 -2.68
N LYS A 46 0.61 -9.48 -2.42
CA LYS A 46 -0.13 -8.53 -1.58
C LYS A 46 0.61 -8.19 -0.29
N ALA A 47 0.61 -6.90 0.07
CA ALA A 47 1.25 -6.35 1.26
C ALA A 47 2.78 -6.53 1.33
N LYS A 48 3.44 -6.70 0.18
CA LYS A 48 4.90 -6.71 0.05
C LYS A 48 5.35 -5.68 -1.00
N MET A 49 6.56 -5.15 -0.89
CA MET A 49 7.10 -4.09 -1.76
C MET A 49 7.85 -4.61 -3.00
N TRP A 50 7.85 -5.92 -3.21
CA TRP A 50 8.36 -6.57 -4.42
C TRP A 50 7.42 -6.31 -5.62
N GLU A 51 7.88 -6.53 -6.85
CA GLU A 51 7.13 -6.27 -8.09
C GLU A 51 5.78 -6.97 -8.08
N ALA A 52 5.66 -8.19 -7.55
CA ALA A 52 4.37 -8.87 -7.48
C ALA A 52 3.35 -8.21 -6.56
N GLY A 53 3.80 -7.36 -5.61
CA GLY A 53 2.93 -6.60 -4.71
C GLY A 53 2.52 -5.25 -5.28
N LEU A 54 3.34 -4.68 -6.18
CA LEU A 54 3.16 -3.33 -6.72
C LEU A 54 2.63 -3.32 -8.16
N ARG A 55 3.09 -4.25 -9.01
CA ARG A 55 2.71 -4.34 -10.41
C ARG A 55 1.37 -5.04 -10.53
N VAL A 56 0.40 -4.34 -11.11
CA VAL A 56 -0.99 -4.78 -11.28
C VAL A 56 -1.37 -4.75 -12.76
N PRO A 57 -2.40 -5.51 -13.19
CA PRO A 57 -2.94 -5.35 -14.53
C PRO A 57 -3.47 -3.92 -14.70
N MET A 58 -3.30 -3.39 -15.91
CA MET A 58 -3.95 -2.16 -16.35
C MET A 58 -4.33 -2.35 -17.82
N ILE A 59 -5.63 -2.24 -18.10
CA ILE A 59 -6.18 -2.27 -19.47
C ILE A 59 -7.04 -1.02 -19.62
N VAL A 60 -6.88 -0.33 -20.75
CA VAL A 60 -7.64 0.87 -21.05
C VAL A 60 -8.24 0.74 -22.45
N ALA A 61 -9.53 1.02 -22.56
CA ALA A 61 -10.24 1.16 -23.82
C ALA A 61 -10.98 2.51 -23.82
N GLY A 62 -11.16 3.11 -24.99
CA GLY A 62 -11.91 4.36 -25.13
C GLY A 62 -11.39 5.24 -26.26
N PRO A 63 -11.95 6.46 -26.37
CA PRO A 63 -11.67 7.35 -27.50
C PRO A 63 -10.17 7.64 -27.68
N GLY A 64 -9.67 7.46 -28.90
CA GLY A 64 -8.27 7.74 -29.25
C GLY A 64 -7.23 6.76 -28.68
N VAL A 65 -7.64 5.74 -27.93
CA VAL A 65 -6.75 4.65 -27.50
C VAL A 65 -6.66 3.62 -28.63
N PRO A 66 -5.48 3.37 -29.22
CA PRO A 66 -5.36 2.42 -30.33
C PRO A 66 -5.69 0.99 -29.88
N GLU A 67 -6.51 0.31 -30.66
CA GLU A 67 -6.78 -1.12 -30.47
C GLU A 67 -5.50 -1.95 -30.59
N ASN A 68 -5.46 -3.10 -29.91
CA ASN A 68 -4.36 -4.08 -29.99
C ASN A 68 -2.97 -3.46 -29.73
N SER A 69 -2.90 -2.44 -28.88
CA SER A 69 -1.65 -1.75 -28.52
C SER A 69 -1.17 -2.11 -27.12
N GLN A 70 0.13 -1.95 -26.88
CA GLN A 70 0.80 -2.15 -25.59
C GLN A 70 1.72 -0.96 -25.30
N CYS A 71 1.84 -0.60 -24.02
CA CYS A 71 2.79 0.39 -23.53
C CYS A 71 3.55 -0.15 -22.32
N ASP A 72 4.87 -0.05 -22.35
CA ASP A 72 5.78 -0.52 -21.29
C ASP A 72 6.29 0.64 -20.42
N GLN A 73 5.85 1.86 -20.70
CA GLN A 73 6.19 3.02 -19.89
C GLN A 73 5.62 2.85 -18.48
N PRO A 74 6.43 2.98 -17.42
CA PRO A 74 5.95 2.82 -16.06
C PRO A 74 4.93 3.92 -15.71
N VAL A 75 3.80 3.51 -15.15
CA VAL A 75 2.73 4.39 -14.64
C VAL A 75 2.28 3.90 -13.26
N ALA A 76 1.55 4.74 -12.53
CA ALA A 76 1.00 4.41 -11.22
C ALA A 76 -0.44 4.93 -11.09
N GLN A 77 -1.22 4.35 -10.18
CA GLN A 77 -2.64 4.70 -10.03
C GLN A 77 -2.87 6.16 -9.61
N TRP A 78 -1.90 6.79 -8.94
CA TRP A 78 -1.98 8.22 -8.63
C TRP A 78 -1.85 9.12 -9.87
N ASP A 79 -1.49 8.58 -11.04
CA ASP A 79 -1.55 9.25 -12.33
C ASP A 79 -2.98 9.38 -12.88
N TYR A 80 -3.93 8.65 -12.32
CA TYR A 80 -5.32 8.65 -12.82
C TYR A 80 -5.98 10.01 -12.66
N LEU A 81 -5.75 10.72 -11.55
CA LEU A 81 -6.33 12.06 -11.35
C LEU A 81 -5.95 13.05 -12.48
N PRO A 82 -4.66 13.34 -12.75
CA PRO A 82 -4.28 14.25 -13.84
C PRO A 82 -4.62 13.68 -15.23
N THR A 83 -4.71 12.37 -15.38
CA THR A 83 -5.13 11.74 -16.64
C THR A 83 -6.60 11.97 -16.91
N PHE A 84 -7.48 11.64 -15.96
CA PHE A 84 -8.93 11.84 -16.09
C PHE A 84 -9.28 13.32 -16.24
N HIS A 85 -8.56 14.19 -15.54
CA HIS A 85 -8.65 15.63 -15.73
C HIS A 85 -8.41 16.05 -17.19
N ALA A 86 -7.35 15.51 -17.82
CA ALA A 86 -7.00 15.79 -19.21
C ALA A 86 -7.90 15.07 -20.25
N LEU A 87 -8.47 13.91 -19.91
CA LEU A 87 -9.42 13.18 -20.77
C LEU A 87 -10.81 13.83 -20.76
N ALA A 88 -11.23 14.38 -19.63
CA ALA A 88 -12.49 15.11 -19.50
C ALA A 88 -12.43 16.56 -20.03
N ASP A 89 -11.29 16.98 -20.57
CA ASP A 89 -10.98 18.35 -20.98
C ASP A 89 -11.29 19.42 -19.91
N SER A 90 -11.16 19.05 -18.64
CA SER A 90 -11.46 19.96 -17.53
C SER A 90 -10.47 21.13 -17.51
N LYS A 91 -10.96 22.32 -17.17
CA LYS A 91 -10.15 23.54 -17.02
C LYS A 91 -9.97 23.95 -15.55
N ALA A 92 -10.54 23.17 -14.62
CA ALA A 92 -10.38 23.44 -13.20
C ALA A 92 -8.89 23.31 -12.80
N PRO A 93 -8.38 24.16 -11.90
CA PRO A 93 -7.00 24.01 -11.44
C PRO A 93 -6.84 22.70 -10.66
N LEU A 94 -5.79 21.93 -10.99
CA LEU A 94 -5.32 20.83 -10.16
C LEU A 94 -4.41 21.35 -9.04
N PRO A 95 -4.30 20.64 -7.91
CA PRO A 95 -3.28 20.94 -6.89
C PRO A 95 -1.86 20.94 -7.50
N ASN A 96 -1.00 21.84 -7.01
CA ASN A 96 0.37 21.98 -7.52
C ASN A 96 1.34 20.94 -6.93
N ASP A 97 0.89 20.16 -5.95
CA ASP A 97 1.66 19.19 -5.17
C ASP A 97 1.30 17.74 -5.50
N LEU A 98 0.66 17.49 -6.65
CA LEU A 98 0.38 16.14 -7.13
C LEU A 98 1.66 15.41 -7.52
N ASP A 99 1.80 14.16 -7.06
CA ASP A 99 2.84 13.23 -7.55
C ASP A 99 2.50 12.64 -8.92
N GLY A 100 1.21 12.62 -9.27
CA GLY A 100 0.69 12.08 -10.50
C GLY A 100 1.02 12.93 -11.72
N ILE A 101 1.23 12.27 -12.85
CA ILE A 101 1.37 12.90 -14.16
C ILE A 101 0.27 12.39 -15.09
N SER A 102 -0.15 13.20 -16.06
CA SER A 102 -1.11 12.71 -17.07
C SER A 102 -0.43 11.69 -17.98
N ILE A 103 -1.05 10.52 -18.12
CA ILE A 103 -0.60 9.44 -19.02
C ILE A 103 -1.37 9.43 -20.35
N LYS A 104 -2.21 10.44 -20.61
CA LYS A 104 -3.01 10.56 -21.85
C LYS A 104 -2.17 10.33 -23.12
N SER A 105 -0.98 10.92 -23.18
CA SER A 105 -0.04 10.75 -24.30
C SER A 105 0.38 9.29 -24.52
N ALA A 106 0.58 8.52 -23.45
CA ALA A 106 0.88 7.10 -23.52
C ALA A 106 -0.35 6.25 -23.90
N LEU A 107 -1.56 6.67 -23.52
CA LEU A 107 -2.80 6.02 -23.95
C LEU A 107 -3.01 6.18 -25.47
N GLU A 108 -2.75 7.36 -26.02
CA GLU A 108 -2.97 7.68 -27.43
C GLU A 108 -1.86 7.14 -28.36
N LYS A 109 -0.63 7.03 -27.87
CA LYS A 109 0.57 6.77 -28.71
C LYS A 109 1.41 5.58 -28.26
N GLY A 110 0.96 4.84 -27.24
CA GLY A 110 1.72 3.73 -26.64
C GLY A 110 3.13 4.16 -26.23
N ASN A 111 4.12 3.33 -26.55
CA ASN A 111 5.53 3.60 -26.23
C ASN A 111 6.12 4.85 -26.91
N ALA A 112 5.48 5.37 -27.97
CA ALA A 112 5.87 6.64 -28.60
C ALA A 112 5.29 7.88 -27.89
N GLY A 113 4.42 7.68 -26.89
CA GLY A 113 3.91 8.73 -26.02
C GLY A 113 5.02 9.37 -25.20
N ILE A 114 4.94 10.68 -25.02
CA ILE A 114 5.85 11.42 -24.14
C ILE A 114 5.12 11.71 -22.85
N LEU A 115 5.63 11.16 -21.74
CA LEU A 115 5.13 11.43 -20.40
C LEU A 115 5.83 12.66 -19.80
N PRO A 116 5.12 13.47 -19.00
CA PRO A 116 5.76 14.49 -18.18
C PRO A 116 6.83 13.91 -17.26
N SER A 117 7.81 14.73 -16.87
CA SER A 117 8.79 14.32 -15.84
C SER A 117 8.08 14.06 -14.52
N ARG A 118 8.46 12.96 -13.86
CA ARG A 118 8.07 12.68 -12.47
C ARG A 118 9.26 12.97 -11.56
N ASP A 119 9.22 14.12 -10.91
CA ASP A 119 10.34 14.58 -10.07
C ASP A 119 10.61 13.65 -8.87
N SER A 120 9.54 13.09 -8.28
CA SER A 120 9.60 12.16 -7.16
C SER A 120 10.11 10.77 -7.52
N GLY A 121 10.01 10.34 -8.79
CA GLY A 121 10.04 8.92 -9.16
C GLY A 121 8.87 8.14 -8.51
N PHE A 122 8.88 6.80 -8.56
CA PHE A 122 7.83 6.02 -7.91
C PHE A 122 8.26 5.66 -6.50
N VAL A 123 7.58 6.22 -5.49
CA VAL A 123 7.87 5.96 -4.08
C VAL A 123 6.71 5.20 -3.46
N PHE A 124 7.02 4.05 -2.86
CA PHE A 124 6.09 3.22 -2.09
C PHE A 124 6.65 3.10 -0.68
N HIS A 125 5.97 3.69 0.29
CA HIS A 125 6.46 3.78 1.66
C HIS A 125 5.52 3.01 2.59
N PHE A 126 5.98 1.88 3.14
CA PHE A 126 5.14 1.00 3.97
C PHE A 126 5.73 0.78 5.37
N PRO A 127 5.69 1.80 6.24
CA PRO A 127 6.19 1.72 7.61
C PRO A 127 5.12 1.02 8.49
N ALA A 128 5.02 -0.31 8.38
CA ALA A 128 4.02 -1.11 9.07
C ALA A 128 4.65 -2.04 10.11
N HIS A 129 4.04 -2.13 11.30
CA HIS A 129 4.53 -3.01 12.37
C HIS A 129 4.03 -4.46 12.28
N TYR A 130 3.08 -4.75 11.38
CA TYR A 130 2.41 -6.06 11.27
C TYR A 130 2.80 -6.84 10.00
N THR A 131 3.73 -6.29 9.22
CA THR A 131 4.36 -6.92 8.06
C THR A 131 5.81 -6.43 8.02
N VAL A 132 6.60 -6.93 7.07
CA VAL A 132 7.97 -6.48 6.86
C VAL A 132 7.94 -5.02 6.38
N PRO A 133 8.48 -4.06 7.16
CA PRO A 133 8.37 -2.65 6.82
C PRO A 133 9.43 -2.30 5.78
N ILE A 134 9.00 -2.02 4.55
CA ILE A 134 9.89 -1.70 3.44
C ILE A 134 9.44 -0.40 2.79
N THR A 135 10.41 0.40 2.36
CA THR A 135 10.19 1.44 1.35
C THR A 135 10.83 1.02 0.04
N ALA A 136 10.10 1.17 -1.06
CA ALA A 136 10.61 0.98 -2.41
C ALA A 136 10.63 2.32 -3.17
N TYR A 137 11.67 2.49 -3.97
CA TYR A 137 11.87 3.66 -4.82
C TYR A 137 12.30 3.23 -6.21
N ARG A 138 11.50 3.50 -7.24
CA ARG A 138 11.87 3.25 -8.63
C ARG A 138 12.12 4.55 -9.39
N LYS A 139 13.27 4.60 -10.07
CA LYS A 139 13.63 5.66 -11.02
C LYS A 139 14.23 5.05 -12.27
N GLY A 140 13.50 5.18 -13.39
CA GLY A 140 13.82 4.47 -14.62
C GLY A 140 13.78 2.95 -14.41
N ASP A 141 14.86 2.29 -14.81
CA ASP A 141 15.00 0.83 -14.77
C ASP A 141 15.33 0.29 -13.38
N PHE A 142 15.77 1.15 -12.46
CA PHE A 142 16.26 0.72 -11.16
C PHE A 142 15.23 0.92 -10.07
N LYS A 143 15.14 -0.08 -9.18
CA LYS A 143 14.32 -0.07 -7.97
C LYS A 143 15.20 -0.33 -6.77
N LEU A 144 15.21 0.62 -5.83
CA LEU A 144 15.86 0.53 -4.54
C LEU A 144 14.82 0.14 -3.49
N MET A 145 15.13 -0.82 -2.63
CA MET A 145 14.30 -1.20 -1.49
C MET A 145 15.09 -1.03 -0.21
N ARG A 146 14.49 -0.43 0.82
CA ARG A 146 15.08 -0.26 2.16
C ARG A 146 14.21 -0.95 3.19
N HIS A 147 14.79 -1.91 3.91
CA HIS A 147 14.18 -2.50 5.10
C HIS A 147 14.21 -1.47 6.24
N LEU A 148 13.05 -1.03 6.72
CA LEU A 148 12.96 0.16 7.57
C LEU A 148 13.38 -0.04 9.02
N ASN A 149 13.43 -1.28 9.52
CA ASN A 149 13.99 -1.55 10.86
C ASN A 149 15.53 -1.66 10.82
N SER A 150 16.09 -2.52 9.96
CA SER A 150 17.54 -2.78 9.88
C SER A 150 18.32 -1.73 9.09
N GLY A 151 17.67 -0.99 8.19
CA GLY A 151 18.32 -0.09 7.25
C GLY A 151 18.97 -0.80 6.06
N GLU A 152 18.87 -2.13 5.94
CA GLU A 152 19.42 -2.87 4.81
C GLU A 152 18.80 -2.37 3.49
N ILE A 153 19.65 -2.20 2.48
CA ILE A 153 19.25 -1.76 1.14
C ILE A 153 19.50 -2.86 0.12
N LYS A 154 18.52 -3.07 -0.75
CA LYS A 154 18.64 -3.86 -1.97
C LYS A 154 18.42 -3.00 -3.19
N LEU A 155 19.08 -3.35 -4.30
CA LEU A 155 18.94 -2.63 -5.57
C LEU A 155 18.72 -3.62 -6.70
N PHE A 156 17.71 -3.39 -7.53
CA PHE A 156 17.38 -4.25 -8.66
C PHE A 156 17.28 -3.43 -9.95
N ASN A 157 17.64 -4.03 -11.08
CA ASN A 157 17.26 -3.51 -12.40
C ASN A 157 15.99 -4.23 -12.85
N VAL A 158 14.83 -3.67 -12.53
CA VAL A 158 13.52 -4.30 -12.77
C VAL A 158 13.10 -4.32 -14.24
N ALA A 159 13.75 -3.53 -15.09
CA ALA A 159 13.54 -3.60 -16.54
C ALA A 159 14.15 -4.87 -17.15
N LYS A 160 15.27 -5.36 -16.59
CA LYS A 160 15.97 -6.57 -17.05
C LYS A 160 15.68 -7.80 -16.19
N ASP A 161 15.33 -7.60 -14.93
CA ASP A 161 15.02 -8.63 -13.95
C ASP A 161 13.74 -8.27 -13.17
N MET A 162 12.59 -8.55 -13.78
CA MET A 162 11.29 -8.31 -13.14
C MET A 162 11.01 -9.26 -11.95
N SER A 163 11.81 -10.31 -11.80
CA SER A 163 11.72 -11.23 -10.67
C SER A 163 12.47 -10.73 -9.43
N GLU A 164 13.26 -9.65 -9.56
CA GLU A 164 14.08 -9.10 -8.47
C GLU A 164 15.01 -10.15 -7.83
N SER A 165 15.55 -11.03 -8.67
CA SER A 165 16.38 -12.16 -8.26
C SER A 165 17.85 -11.77 -8.02
N GLN A 166 18.33 -10.68 -8.63
CA GLN A 166 19.72 -10.24 -8.55
C GLN A 166 19.86 -8.90 -7.81
N ASP A 167 20.32 -8.96 -6.56
CA ASP A 167 20.65 -7.78 -5.77
C ASP A 167 21.98 -7.16 -6.23
N LEU A 168 21.89 -5.95 -6.77
CA LEU A 168 23.00 -5.16 -7.33
C LEU A 168 23.61 -4.19 -6.32
N SER A 169 23.10 -4.13 -5.08
CA SER A 169 23.49 -3.12 -4.08
C SER A 169 25.01 -3.07 -3.84
N ASN A 170 25.65 -4.23 -3.73
CA ASN A 170 27.11 -4.35 -3.56
C ASN A 170 27.91 -3.99 -4.81
N THR A 171 27.35 -4.24 -6.01
CA THR A 171 28.04 -4.01 -7.29
C THR A 171 27.84 -2.60 -7.84
N MET A 172 26.83 -1.87 -7.37
CA MET A 172 26.50 -0.52 -7.84
C MET A 172 26.35 0.49 -6.68
N PRO A 173 27.37 0.65 -5.82
CA PRO A 173 27.27 1.48 -4.60
C PRO A 173 26.96 2.96 -4.90
N GLU A 174 27.49 3.52 -5.98
CA GLU A 174 27.19 4.92 -6.37
C GLU A 174 25.73 5.10 -6.76
N LYS A 175 25.12 4.10 -7.43
CA LYS A 175 23.68 4.14 -7.75
C LYS A 175 22.82 4.01 -6.50
N VAL A 176 23.22 3.15 -5.56
CA VAL A 176 22.57 3.05 -4.24
C VAL A 176 22.59 4.39 -3.53
N LYS A 177 23.75 5.05 -3.46
CA LYS A 177 23.92 6.36 -2.83
C LYS A 177 23.04 7.43 -3.50
N GLU A 178 23.08 7.52 -4.82
CA GLU A 178 22.27 8.47 -5.60
C GLU A 178 20.76 8.29 -5.34
N MET A 179 20.28 7.04 -5.39
CA MET A 179 18.86 6.74 -5.22
C MET A 179 18.41 6.91 -3.76
N THR A 180 19.26 6.57 -2.80
CA THR A 180 19.04 6.77 -1.36
C THR A 180 18.85 8.26 -1.06
N GLN A 181 19.72 9.12 -1.58
CA GLN A 181 19.61 10.58 -1.38
C GLN A 181 18.30 11.14 -1.92
N LYS A 182 17.88 10.71 -3.12
CA LYS A 182 16.61 11.13 -3.74
C LYS A 182 15.41 10.64 -2.95
N LEU A 183 15.44 9.39 -2.49
CA LEU A 183 14.39 8.83 -1.66
C LEU A 183 14.27 9.59 -0.33
N ASP A 184 15.37 9.79 0.38
CA ASP A 184 15.37 10.47 1.68
C ASP A 184 14.89 11.92 1.56
N ALA A 185 15.30 12.63 0.51
CA ALA A 185 14.82 13.98 0.24
C ALA A 185 13.31 14.02 0.02
N TYR A 186 12.74 13.06 -0.73
CA TYR A 186 11.31 12.98 -0.95
C TYR A 186 10.55 12.61 0.33
N LEU A 187 10.99 11.59 1.06
CA LEU A 187 10.37 11.19 2.33
C LEU A 187 10.36 12.34 3.34
N GLY A 188 11.46 13.10 3.42
CA GLY A 188 11.55 14.31 4.23
C GLY A 188 10.58 15.41 3.77
N LYS A 189 10.47 15.64 2.45
CA LYS A 189 9.54 16.63 1.87
C LYS A 189 8.09 16.34 2.25
N VAL A 190 7.66 15.08 2.22
CA VAL A 190 6.26 14.69 2.47
C VAL A 190 5.96 14.37 3.94
N GLY A 191 6.95 14.49 4.83
CA GLY A 191 6.79 14.16 6.25
C GLY A 191 6.45 12.68 6.47
N ALA A 192 7.07 11.79 5.71
CA ALA A 192 6.80 10.36 5.79
C ALA A 192 7.15 9.79 7.18
N TRP A 193 6.26 8.95 7.72
CA TRP A 193 6.42 8.35 9.05
C TRP A 193 7.58 7.36 9.12
N SER A 194 8.41 7.49 10.14
CA SER A 194 9.44 6.51 10.48
C SER A 194 8.85 5.30 11.20
N MET A 195 9.57 4.17 11.19
CA MET A 195 9.20 3.01 12.03
C MET A 195 9.25 3.33 13.52
N LYS A 196 10.08 4.28 13.95
CA LYS A 196 10.09 4.77 15.33
C LYS A 196 8.70 5.33 15.71
N GLU A 197 8.17 6.24 14.92
CA GLU A 197 6.85 6.85 15.14
C GLU A 197 5.73 5.81 15.12
N VAL A 198 5.79 4.84 14.19
CA VAL A 198 4.82 3.75 14.08
C VAL A 198 4.82 2.89 15.36
N TYR A 199 5.99 2.46 15.80
CA TYR A 199 6.09 1.63 17.00
C TYR A 199 5.72 2.39 18.28
N GLU A 200 6.15 3.64 18.42
CA GLU A 200 5.80 4.49 19.57
C GLU A 200 4.29 4.73 19.63
N THR A 201 3.66 5.04 18.49
CA THR A 201 2.21 5.22 18.40
C THR A 201 1.47 3.95 18.79
N ARG A 202 1.89 2.80 18.26
CA ARG A 202 1.25 1.51 18.57
C ARG A 202 1.43 1.12 20.03
N GLU A 203 2.61 1.37 20.61
CA GLU A 203 2.87 1.12 22.02
C GLU A 203 2.01 2.02 22.92
N ASN A 204 1.90 3.30 22.59
CA ASN A 204 1.04 4.25 23.31
C ASN A 204 -0.43 3.84 23.28
N GLU A 205 -0.93 3.38 22.13
CA GLU A 205 -2.28 2.86 21.99
C GLU A 205 -2.53 1.63 22.88
N LEU A 206 -1.61 0.66 22.87
CA LEU A 206 -1.69 -0.54 23.72
C LEU A 206 -1.67 -0.17 25.22
N ASN A 207 -0.77 0.72 25.63
CA ASN A 207 -0.71 1.20 27.00
C ASN A 207 -2.02 1.88 27.42
N ARG A 208 -2.59 2.74 26.57
CA ARG A 208 -3.89 3.38 26.81
C ARG A 208 -5.00 2.35 26.99
N TRP A 209 -5.05 1.34 26.12
CA TRP A 209 -6.07 0.29 26.23
C TRP A 209 -5.92 -0.54 27.50
N ILE A 210 -4.69 -0.84 27.92
CA ILE A 210 -4.41 -1.52 29.18
C ILE A 210 -4.94 -0.71 30.36
N GLU A 211 -4.66 0.60 30.42
CA GLU A 211 -5.13 1.46 31.51
C GLU A 211 -6.67 1.56 31.55
N ILE A 212 -7.32 1.67 30.39
CA ILE A 212 -8.79 1.63 30.29
C ILE A 212 -9.33 0.31 30.89
N ARG A 213 -8.71 -0.83 30.56
CA ARG A 213 -9.15 -2.13 31.09
C ARG A 213 -8.88 -2.28 32.59
N LYS A 214 -7.77 -1.75 33.10
CA LYS A 214 -7.50 -1.72 34.55
C LYS A 214 -8.56 -0.93 35.30
N GLN A 215 -8.95 0.24 34.78
CA GLN A 215 -10.00 1.06 35.38
C GLN A 215 -11.35 0.33 35.37
N ARG A 216 -11.73 -0.30 34.25
CA ARG A 216 -12.95 -1.13 34.17
C ARG A 216 -12.95 -2.29 35.17
N ILE A 217 -11.81 -2.94 35.36
CA ILE A 217 -11.65 -4.01 36.36
C ILE A 217 -11.93 -3.49 37.78
N ILE A 218 -11.43 -2.30 38.13
CA ILE A 218 -11.70 -1.67 39.42
C ILE A 218 -13.20 -1.39 39.56
N GLU A 219 -13.82 -0.75 38.57
CA GLU A 219 -15.26 -0.46 38.56
C GLU A 219 -16.11 -1.72 38.73
N PHE A 220 -15.83 -2.80 37.99
CA PHE A 220 -16.56 -4.05 38.10
C PHE A 220 -16.38 -4.70 39.48
N LYS A 221 -15.16 -4.65 40.04
CA LYS A 221 -14.89 -5.16 41.40
C LYS A 221 -15.67 -4.37 42.46
N GLU A 222 -15.76 -3.05 42.34
CA GLU A 222 -16.56 -2.23 43.27
C GLU A 222 -18.06 -2.53 43.14
N GLN A 223 -18.60 -2.61 41.91
CA GLN A 223 -20.01 -2.95 41.70
C GLN A 223 -20.38 -4.33 42.24
N LEU A 224 -19.46 -5.30 42.16
CA LEU A 224 -19.65 -6.66 42.68
C LEU A 224 -19.71 -6.71 44.23
N LYS A 225 -19.28 -5.67 44.95
CA LYS A 225 -19.41 -5.57 46.41
C LYS A 225 -20.82 -5.16 46.87
N ALA A 226 -21.67 -4.66 45.97
CA ALA A 226 -23.03 -4.26 46.31
C ALA A 226 -23.82 -5.45 46.89
N LYS A 227 -24.48 -5.24 48.04
CA LYS A 227 -25.21 -6.30 48.76
C LYS A 227 -26.45 -6.78 48.00
N ASP A 228 -27.15 -5.87 47.32
CA ASP A 228 -28.45 -6.13 46.69
C ASP A 228 -28.37 -6.30 45.15
N ILE A 229 -27.23 -6.76 44.63
CA ILE A 229 -27.06 -6.94 43.18
C ILE A 229 -27.77 -8.20 42.67
N GLU A 230 -28.58 -8.05 41.62
CA GLU A 230 -29.28 -9.15 40.95
C GLU A 230 -28.29 -10.20 40.41
N ASN A 231 -28.61 -11.49 40.53
CA ASN A 231 -27.75 -12.58 40.07
C ASN A 231 -27.36 -12.48 38.59
N LYS A 232 -28.28 -12.06 37.72
CA LYS A 232 -28.01 -11.86 36.29
C LYS A 232 -26.95 -10.79 36.07
N MET A 233 -27.07 -9.65 36.77
CA MET A 233 -26.08 -8.58 36.73
C MET A 233 -24.73 -9.02 37.31
N ARG A 234 -24.74 -9.72 38.44
CA ARG A 234 -23.53 -10.29 39.06
C ARG A 234 -22.76 -11.20 38.10
N ASN A 235 -23.45 -12.07 37.38
CA ASN A 235 -22.84 -12.96 36.38
C ASN A 235 -22.30 -12.18 35.18
N HIS A 236 -23.03 -11.18 34.70
CA HIS A 236 -22.57 -10.29 33.64
C HIS A 236 -21.27 -9.56 34.03
N LEU A 237 -21.22 -8.94 35.21
CA LEU A 237 -20.04 -8.24 35.71
C LEU A 237 -18.84 -9.18 35.87
N LYS A 238 -19.03 -10.40 36.38
CA LYS A 238 -17.97 -11.42 36.44
C LYS A 238 -17.43 -11.76 35.04
N SER A 239 -18.31 -11.90 34.05
CA SER A 239 -17.90 -12.14 32.66
C SER A 239 -17.09 -10.96 32.09
N GLN A 240 -17.53 -9.72 32.32
CA GLN A 240 -16.80 -8.53 31.86
C GLN A 240 -15.44 -8.35 32.57
N LEU A 241 -15.36 -8.73 33.85
CA LEU A 241 -14.11 -8.76 34.62
C LEU A 241 -13.10 -9.73 34.00
N ILE A 242 -13.53 -10.96 33.70
CA ILE A 242 -12.70 -11.97 33.03
C ILE A 242 -12.26 -11.48 31.66
N LYS A 243 -13.19 -10.94 30.86
CA LYS A 243 -12.90 -10.40 29.53
C LYS A 243 -11.83 -9.30 29.59
N SER A 244 -12.01 -8.30 30.46
CA SER A 244 -11.05 -7.19 30.61
C SER A 244 -9.67 -7.67 31.05
N THR A 245 -9.64 -8.67 31.95
CA THR A 245 -8.38 -9.29 32.40
C THR A 245 -7.66 -9.99 31.24
N ASN A 246 -8.38 -10.79 30.44
CA ASN A 246 -7.83 -11.47 29.28
C ASN A 246 -7.34 -10.50 28.20
N GLU A 247 -8.05 -9.38 28.01
CA GLU A 247 -7.64 -8.33 27.07
C GLU A 247 -6.32 -7.67 27.50
N ILE A 248 -6.10 -7.38 28.78
CA ILE A 248 -4.81 -6.87 29.28
C ILE A 248 -3.68 -7.86 28.97
N VAL A 249 -3.88 -9.15 29.26
CA VAL A 249 -2.88 -10.19 28.95
C VAL A 249 -2.57 -10.21 27.45
N ARG A 250 -3.61 -10.15 26.61
CA ARG A 250 -3.45 -10.09 25.14
C ARG A 250 -2.66 -8.85 24.71
N TYR A 251 -2.96 -7.67 25.24
CA TYR A 251 -2.27 -6.43 24.86
C TYR A 251 -0.81 -6.43 25.27
N ASN A 252 -0.47 -6.95 26.46
CA ASN A 252 0.92 -7.14 26.86
C ASN A 252 1.65 -8.11 25.93
N LYS A 253 1.03 -9.22 25.54
CA LYS A 253 1.62 -10.15 24.55
C LYS A 253 1.88 -9.48 23.20
N ILE A 254 0.97 -8.61 22.74
CA ILE A 254 1.17 -7.83 21.50
C ILE A 254 2.35 -6.86 21.68
N LYS A 255 2.48 -6.22 22.84
CA LYS A 255 3.59 -5.31 23.15
C LYS A 255 4.95 -6.04 23.14
N ASP A 256 5.01 -7.24 23.71
CA ASP A 256 6.20 -8.08 23.67
C ASP A 256 6.58 -8.49 22.24
N GLN A 257 5.57 -8.79 21.40
CA GLN A 257 5.79 -9.10 19.99
C GLN A 257 6.28 -7.87 19.23
N LEU A 258 5.71 -6.69 19.49
CA LEU A 258 6.12 -5.43 18.89
C LEU A 258 7.60 -5.12 19.15
N ALA A 259 8.08 -5.41 20.36
CA ALA A 259 9.49 -5.25 20.72
C ALA A 259 10.42 -6.19 19.91
N LYS A 260 9.96 -7.40 19.59
CA LYS A 260 10.70 -8.34 18.73
C LYS A 260 10.68 -7.90 17.27
N ASP A 261 9.50 -7.51 16.77
CA ASP A 261 9.33 -7.07 15.38
C ASP A 261 10.18 -5.84 15.07
N ARG A 262 10.31 -4.91 16.05
CA ARG A 262 11.19 -3.73 15.96
C ARG A 262 12.65 -4.07 15.70
N LEU A 263 13.12 -5.25 16.12
CA LEU A 263 14.50 -5.71 15.94
C LEU A 263 14.66 -6.67 14.75
N SER A 264 13.58 -6.98 14.04
CA SER A 264 13.63 -7.90 12.90
C SER A 264 14.31 -7.25 11.69
N ASP A 265 15.16 -8.03 11.04
CA ASP A 265 15.84 -7.76 9.76
C ASP A 265 15.34 -8.66 8.61
N LYS A 266 14.32 -9.49 8.88
CA LYS A 266 13.76 -10.44 7.91
C LYS A 266 13.04 -9.75 6.76
N TRP A 267 13.34 -10.17 5.53
CA TRP A 267 12.68 -9.68 4.31
C TRP A 267 11.36 -10.41 3.94
N PHE A 268 11.03 -11.51 4.62
CA PHE A 268 9.86 -12.35 4.36
C PHE A 268 9.06 -12.70 5.62
#